data_AF-B6QD78-F1
#
_entry.id   AF-B6QD78-F1
#
_cell.length_a   1.000
_cell.length_b   1.000
_cell.length_c   1.000
_cell.angle_alpha   90.00
_cell.angle_beta   90.00
_cell.angle_gamma   90.00
#
_symmetry.space_group_name_H-M   'P 1'
#
loop_
_entity.id
_entity.type
_entity.pdbx_description
1 polymer ?
#
loop_
_entity_poly.entity_id
_entity_poly.type
_entity_poly.pdbx_seq_one_letter_code
_entity_poly.pdbx_strand_id
1 'polypeptide(L)'
;MSSLDLRILDDTDDSVNKVIGRYSDGKAVEILRRYLEPGGDLSIGEATKLIDDMLPSPDERDLHFQLGNFGCLTLEQAQQIPYDHPAQMRFARLLQRLQRSYKLNEICCTDEGSKIYASMHSFRTAVQEWYDPGFESGTDEEAYWINIAAFIARLAALDILDGTLWAISTMKDALESEPSAKYYRSYISAAALWILCAGQWLCNEVLRPQEANPCGAGIWEIEGLYTGPTHGLERWEFWQKAFAAAVENEHATDECKKLALRAVNLMEGLARDVSGPIGTDALSPYGRIFDYLGESPRLLKSVLVYLPSIGLHMRFGKYARSERNKKNAEILTLDGDYLIAHNLYDDCNHCAYYITCQINSASDIIINRT
;
A
#
# COMPACT_ATOMS: atom_id res chain seq x y z
N MET A 1 12.57 0.13 28.12
CA MET A 1 12.64 -0.41 26.75
C MET A 1 14.09 -0.31 26.32
N SER A 2 14.62 -1.32 25.64
CA SER A 2 16.00 -1.34 25.12
C SER A 2 16.22 -0.16 24.18
N SER A 3 17.40 0.48 24.24
CA SER A 3 17.78 1.48 23.23
C SER A 3 17.77 0.86 21.84
N LEU A 4 17.42 1.65 20.83
CA LEU A 4 17.69 1.28 19.45
C LEU A 4 19.14 1.64 19.14
N ASP A 5 19.90 0.76 18.49
CA ASP A 5 21.26 1.05 17.99
C ASP A 5 21.17 1.44 16.51
N LEU A 6 20.37 2.48 16.21
CA LEU A 6 20.18 2.95 14.83
C LEU A 6 21.48 3.60 14.34
N ARG A 7 22.10 2.99 13.35
CA ARG A 7 23.32 3.48 12.71
C ARG A 7 23.24 3.36 11.20
N ILE A 8 24.17 4.02 10.52
CA ILE A 8 24.41 3.77 9.10
C ILE A 8 25.40 2.61 9.04
N LEU A 9 25.02 1.55 8.33
CA LEU A 9 25.76 0.29 8.27
C LEU A 9 27.00 0.40 7.39
N ASP A 10 26.99 1.30 6.40
CA ASP A 10 28.16 1.68 5.61
C ASP A 10 28.62 3.10 5.99
N ASP A 11 29.23 3.23 7.17
CA ASP A 11 29.78 4.50 7.68
C ASP A 11 31.22 4.77 7.25
N THR A 12 31.76 3.93 6.35
CA THR A 12 33.17 3.99 5.92
C THR A 12 33.46 5.10 4.90
N ASP A 13 32.41 5.77 4.39
CA ASP A 13 32.51 6.84 3.40
C ASP A 13 32.16 8.22 4.00
N ASP A 14 33.00 9.21 3.72
CA ASP A 14 32.79 10.64 4.08
C ASP A 14 31.48 11.22 3.47
N SER A 15 30.81 10.45 2.61
CA SER A 15 29.54 10.78 1.97
C SER A 15 28.33 10.81 2.92
N VAL A 16 28.37 10.11 4.06
CA VAL A 16 27.24 10.03 5.01
C VAL A 16 26.78 11.39 5.54
N ASN A 17 27.73 12.29 5.78
CA ASN A 17 27.48 13.65 6.24
C ASN A 17 27.48 14.69 5.11
N LYS A 18 27.70 14.25 3.86
CA LYS A 18 27.72 15.14 2.71
C LYS A 18 26.31 15.66 2.45
N VAL A 19 26.15 16.96 2.65
CA VAL A 19 24.90 17.64 2.31
C VAL A 19 24.91 17.98 0.83
N ILE A 20 24.00 17.35 0.07
CA ILE A 20 23.73 17.74 -1.31
C ILE A 20 22.38 18.45 -1.32
N GLY A 21 22.32 19.70 -1.76
CA GLY A 21 21.12 20.52 -1.60
C GLY A 21 20.79 20.70 -0.11
N ARG A 22 19.65 20.14 0.35
CA ARG A 22 19.21 20.16 1.75
C ARG A 22 19.28 18.80 2.45
N TYR A 23 19.41 17.72 1.68
CA TYR A 23 19.36 16.35 2.16
C TYR A 23 20.75 15.83 2.58
N SER A 24 20.78 14.98 3.61
CA SER A 24 21.92 14.17 4.01
C SER A 24 21.44 13.00 4.88
N ASP A 25 22.01 11.82 4.68
CA ASP A 25 21.60 10.61 5.42
C ASP A 25 21.84 10.74 6.93
N GLY A 26 22.98 11.31 7.34
CA GLY A 26 23.27 11.54 8.76
C GLY A 26 22.21 12.37 9.49
N LYS A 27 21.68 13.43 8.85
CA LYS A 27 20.59 14.23 9.44
C LYS A 27 19.27 13.46 9.50
N ALA A 28 18.95 12.68 8.46
CA ALA A 28 17.75 11.88 8.44
C ALA A 28 17.79 10.81 9.54
N VAL A 29 18.91 10.12 9.73
CA VAL A 29 19.11 9.17 10.84
C VAL A 29 18.99 9.85 12.19
N GLU A 30 19.59 11.02 12.39
CA GLU A 30 19.47 11.74 13.66
C GLU A 30 18.01 12.12 13.98
N ILE A 31 17.23 12.54 12.99
CA ILE A 31 15.80 12.81 13.17
C ILE A 31 15.05 11.51 13.51
N LEU A 32 15.33 10.41 12.80
CA LEU A 32 14.74 9.11 13.08
C LEU A 32 15.10 8.63 14.48
N ARG A 33 16.34 8.81 14.94
CA ARG A 33 16.82 8.46 16.27
C ARG A 33 16.05 9.23 17.35
N ARG A 34 16.03 10.56 17.24
CA ARG A 34 15.28 11.45 18.15
C ARG A 34 13.78 11.21 18.16
N TYR A 35 13.22 10.62 17.10
CA TYR A 35 11.83 10.22 17.07
C TYR A 35 11.63 8.79 17.62
N LEU A 36 12.38 7.80 17.18
CA LEU A 36 12.12 6.38 17.39
C LEU A 36 12.67 5.82 18.71
N GLU A 37 13.77 6.38 19.23
CA GLU A 37 14.39 5.91 20.47
C GLU A 37 13.47 6.07 21.69
N PRO A 38 13.56 5.16 22.67
CA PRO A 38 12.92 5.36 23.96
C PRO A 38 13.48 6.62 24.65
N GLY A 39 12.64 7.64 24.84
CA GLY A 39 13.07 8.93 25.41
C GLY A 39 13.47 9.98 24.36
N GLY A 40 13.28 9.68 23.07
CA GLY A 40 13.37 10.67 22.00
C GLY A 40 12.45 11.87 22.25
N ASP A 41 12.90 13.04 21.82
CA ASP A 41 12.27 14.34 22.11
C ASP A 41 11.38 14.87 20.97
N LEU A 42 11.38 14.21 19.81
CA LEU A 42 10.56 14.63 18.68
C LEU A 42 9.18 13.97 18.70
N SER A 43 8.15 14.80 18.54
CA SER A 43 6.84 14.32 18.13
C SER A 43 6.86 13.87 16.67
N ILE A 44 5.90 13.04 16.28
CA ILE A 44 5.74 12.63 14.89
C ILE A 44 5.50 13.81 13.94
N GLY A 45 4.85 14.90 14.38
CA GLY A 45 4.65 16.09 13.57
C GLY A 45 5.94 16.86 13.30
N GLU A 46 6.78 16.99 14.33
CA GLU A 46 8.11 17.63 14.20
C GLU A 46 9.04 16.78 13.34
N ALA A 47 9.08 15.46 13.55
CA ALA A 47 9.87 14.55 12.73
C ALA A 47 9.43 14.57 11.26
N THR A 48 8.12 14.54 10.99
CA THR A 48 7.58 14.67 9.62
C THR A 48 8.04 15.98 8.98
N LYS A 49 7.92 17.10 9.69
CA LYS A 49 8.31 18.42 9.17
C LYS A 49 9.81 18.49 8.88
N LEU A 50 10.65 18.04 9.81
CA LEU A 50 12.10 18.08 9.65
C LEU A 50 12.57 17.22 8.47
N ILE A 51 11.97 16.04 8.26
CA ILE A 51 12.25 15.21 7.09
C ILE A 51 11.77 15.90 5.81
N ASP A 52 10.51 16.37 5.78
CA ASP A 52 9.94 17.04 4.61
C ASP A 52 10.76 18.27 4.18
N ASP A 53 11.20 19.09 5.13
CA ASP A 53 11.99 20.30 4.88
C ASP A 53 13.34 19.99 4.20
N MET A 54 13.91 18.80 4.43
CA MET A 54 15.15 18.35 3.80
C MET A 54 14.95 17.80 2.40
N LEU A 55 13.77 17.27 2.08
CA LEU A 55 13.52 16.64 0.78
C LEU A 55 13.50 17.68 -0.36
N PRO A 56 13.94 17.29 -1.57
CA PRO A 56 13.85 18.14 -2.75
C PRO A 56 12.38 18.39 -3.12
N SER A 57 12.10 19.57 -3.65
CA SER A 57 10.81 19.92 -4.21
C SER A 57 10.66 19.36 -5.64
N PRO A 58 9.44 19.21 -6.18
CA PRO A 58 9.24 18.67 -7.53
C PRO A 58 9.93 19.45 -8.66
N ASP A 59 10.22 20.73 -8.45
CA ASP A 59 10.96 21.59 -9.37
C ASP A 59 12.48 21.38 -9.33
N GLU A 60 13.02 20.81 -8.25
CA GLU A 60 14.45 20.52 -8.08
C GLU A 60 14.84 19.15 -8.67
N ARG A 61 14.56 18.96 -9.97
CA ARG A 61 14.71 17.66 -10.66
C ARG A 61 16.09 17.04 -10.55
N ASP A 62 17.15 17.85 -10.60
CA ASP A 62 18.54 17.39 -10.49
C ASP A 62 18.86 16.77 -9.12
N LEU A 63 17.97 16.97 -8.12
CA LEU A 63 18.10 16.43 -6.77
C LEU A 63 17.15 15.25 -6.50
N HIS A 64 16.33 14.80 -7.46
CA HIS A 64 15.31 13.75 -7.23
C HIS A 64 15.89 12.39 -6.83
N PHE A 65 17.16 12.11 -7.17
CA PHE A 65 17.85 10.92 -6.68
C PHE A 65 17.87 10.82 -5.14
N GLN A 66 17.73 11.95 -4.43
CA GLN A 66 17.66 12.01 -2.96
C GLN A 66 16.40 11.35 -2.40
N LEU A 67 15.32 11.29 -3.18
CA LEU A 67 14.10 10.56 -2.79
C LEU A 67 14.37 9.05 -2.76
N GLY A 68 15.16 8.56 -3.73
CA GLY A 68 15.66 7.18 -3.74
C GLY A 68 16.59 6.91 -2.55
N ASN A 69 17.56 7.79 -2.30
CA ASN A 69 18.46 7.65 -1.14
C ASN A 69 17.70 7.60 0.18
N PHE A 70 16.72 8.49 0.37
CA PHE A 70 15.86 8.46 1.55
C PHE A 70 15.07 7.16 1.66
N GLY A 71 14.65 6.60 0.53
CA GLY A 71 13.97 5.31 0.49
C GLY A 71 14.88 4.15 0.92
N CYS A 72 16.10 4.07 0.38
CA CYS A 72 17.10 3.08 0.80
C CYS A 72 17.44 3.22 2.29
N LEU A 73 17.70 4.45 2.76
CA LEU A 73 17.98 4.72 4.16
C LEU A 73 16.81 4.28 5.06
N THR A 74 15.58 4.53 4.63
CA THR A 74 14.39 4.10 5.37
C THR A 74 14.37 2.58 5.58
N LEU A 75 14.71 1.80 4.56
CA LEU A 75 14.79 0.34 4.65
C LEU A 75 15.96 -0.10 5.52
N GLU A 76 17.12 0.52 5.35
CA GLU A 76 18.30 0.28 6.17
C GLU A 76 18.05 0.52 7.67
N GLN A 77 17.27 1.55 8.02
CA GLN A 77 16.89 1.79 9.42
C GLN A 77 15.80 0.83 9.87
N ALA A 78 14.87 0.45 9.00
CA ALA A 78 13.79 -0.46 9.35
C ALA A 78 14.28 -1.88 9.68
N GLN A 79 15.29 -2.39 8.98
CA GLN A 79 15.86 -3.72 9.25
C GLN A 79 16.56 -3.81 10.61
N GLN A 80 17.09 -2.69 11.12
CA GLN A 80 17.75 -2.62 12.42
C GLN A 80 16.77 -2.60 13.60
N ILE A 81 15.48 -2.34 13.35
CA ILE A 81 14.45 -2.30 14.39
C ILE A 81 13.81 -3.69 14.50
N PRO A 82 13.91 -4.37 15.66
CA PRO A 82 13.29 -5.67 15.86
C PRO A 82 11.79 -5.65 15.56
N TYR A 83 11.29 -6.70 14.92
CA TYR A 83 9.90 -6.76 14.46
C TYR A 83 8.86 -6.64 15.58
N ASP A 84 9.21 -6.98 16.81
CA ASP A 84 8.35 -6.91 17.99
C ASP A 84 8.50 -5.57 18.75
N HIS A 85 9.48 -4.74 18.36
CA HIS A 85 9.71 -3.46 18.99
C HIS A 85 8.67 -2.41 18.53
N PRO A 86 8.02 -1.67 19.45
CA PRO A 86 6.99 -0.69 19.10
C PRO A 86 7.47 0.44 18.17
N ALA A 87 8.78 0.72 18.13
CA ALA A 87 9.33 1.69 17.18
C ALA A 87 9.07 1.32 15.71
N GLN A 88 8.96 0.04 15.36
CA GLN A 88 8.74 -0.37 13.98
C GLN A 88 7.38 0.15 13.45
N MET A 89 6.32 0.04 14.26
CA MET A 89 5.01 0.63 13.92
C MET A 89 5.02 2.17 14.00
N ARG A 90 5.76 2.76 14.96
CA ARG A 90 5.93 4.22 15.02
C ARG A 90 6.59 4.76 13.76
N PHE A 91 7.55 4.02 13.21
CA PHE A 91 8.23 4.37 11.98
C PHE A 91 7.30 4.26 10.76
N ALA A 92 6.54 3.17 10.65
CA ALA A 92 5.54 3.02 9.59
C ALA A 92 4.51 4.16 9.58
N ARG A 93 4.07 4.61 10.77
CA ARG A 93 3.18 5.78 10.92
C ARG A 93 3.82 7.11 10.53
N LEU A 94 5.13 7.26 10.71
CA LEU A 94 5.86 8.44 10.22
C LEU A 94 5.83 8.49 8.69
N LEU A 95 6.09 7.35 8.03
CA LEU A 95 5.97 7.25 6.57
C LEU A 95 4.54 7.49 6.10
N GLN A 96 3.53 7.02 6.82
CA GLN A 96 2.13 7.32 6.51
C GLN A 96 1.83 8.83 6.51
N ARG A 97 2.46 9.60 7.42
CA ARG A 97 2.35 11.06 7.40
C ARG A 97 3.13 11.67 6.24
N LEU A 98 4.34 11.19 5.99
CA LEU A 98 5.20 11.68 4.90
C LEU A 98 4.60 11.44 3.51
N GLN A 99 3.85 10.34 3.31
CA GLN A 99 3.13 10.04 2.07
C GLN A 99 2.21 11.19 1.61
N ARG A 100 1.74 12.02 2.54
CA ARG A 100 0.89 13.20 2.25
C ARG A 100 1.68 14.38 1.72
N SER A 101 3.01 14.36 1.79
CA SER A 101 3.86 15.39 1.21
C SER A 101 3.79 15.33 -0.31
N TYR A 102 3.54 16.48 -0.94
CA TYR A 102 3.58 16.60 -2.39
C TYR A 102 5.01 16.40 -2.95
N LYS A 103 6.06 16.47 -2.13
CA LYS A 103 7.46 16.25 -2.53
C LYS A 103 7.77 14.78 -2.78
N LEU A 104 7.08 13.88 -2.08
CA LEU A 104 7.25 12.43 -2.22
C LEU A 104 6.32 11.82 -3.27
N ASN A 105 5.55 12.65 -3.97
CA ASN A 105 4.58 12.20 -4.94
C ASN A 105 4.93 12.74 -6.33
N GLU A 106 5.15 11.83 -7.27
CA GLU A 106 5.61 12.14 -8.62
C GLU A 106 4.46 12.04 -9.62
N ILE A 107 4.57 12.78 -10.72
CA ILE A 107 3.70 12.58 -11.89
C ILE A 107 4.55 11.84 -12.93
N CYS A 108 4.35 10.53 -13.03
CA CYS A 108 5.01 9.68 -14.02
C CYS A 108 4.26 9.78 -15.36
N CYS A 109 4.98 9.86 -16.47
CA CYS A 109 4.38 9.71 -17.79
C CYS A 109 4.49 8.24 -18.22
N THR A 110 3.40 7.64 -18.69
CA THR A 110 3.43 6.34 -19.36
C THR A 110 3.99 6.47 -20.76
N ASP A 111 4.42 5.35 -21.34
CA ASP A 111 4.86 5.27 -22.74
C ASP A 111 3.76 5.72 -23.73
N GLU A 112 2.50 5.61 -23.31
CA GLU A 112 1.32 6.06 -24.05
C GLU A 112 1.01 7.57 -23.87
N GLY A 113 1.85 8.29 -23.12
CA GLY A 113 1.72 9.72 -22.85
C GLY A 113 0.70 10.10 -21.77
N SER A 114 0.18 9.11 -21.04
CA SER A 114 -0.72 9.35 -19.90
C SER A 114 0.07 9.75 -18.67
N LYS A 115 -0.50 10.61 -17.82
CA LYS A 115 0.12 11.03 -16.56
C LYS A 115 -0.48 10.24 -15.42
N ILE A 116 0.35 9.53 -14.67
CA ILE A 116 0.00 8.78 -13.46
C ILE A 116 0.55 9.54 -12.27
N TYR A 117 -0.30 9.72 -11.25
CA TYR A 117 0.15 10.18 -9.96
C TYR A 117 0.72 8.99 -9.17
N ALA A 118 2.02 8.96 -8.99
CA ALA A 118 2.73 7.90 -8.30
C ALA A 118 3.16 8.39 -6.92
N SER A 119 2.40 7.98 -5.90
CA SER A 119 2.75 8.30 -4.52
C SER A 119 3.93 7.45 -4.05
N MET A 120 4.91 8.09 -3.40
CA MET A 120 6.10 7.43 -2.85
C MET A 120 6.88 6.61 -3.89
N HIS A 121 6.89 7.03 -5.17
CA HIS A 121 7.42 6.22 -6.28
C HIS A 121 8.85 5.72 -6.04
N SER A 122 9.79 6.62 -5.73
CA SER A 122 11.19 6.26 -5.50
C SER A 122 11.37 5.33 -4.29
N PHE A 123 10.54 5.48 -3.26
CA PHE A 123 10.52 4.55 -2.12
C PHE A 123 10.02 3.16 -2.53
N ARG A 124 8.96 3.08 -3.35
CA ARG A 124 8.43 1.80 -3.84
C ARG A 124 9.46 1.06 -4.69
N THR A 125 10.19 1.78 -5.54
CA THR A 125 11.33 1.22 -6.30
C THR A 125 12.41 0.69 -5.36
N ALA A 126 12.79 1.45 -4.33
CA ALA A 126 13.76 0.97 -3.34
C ALA A 126 13.30 -0.32 -2.63
N VAL A 127 12.02 -0.42 -2.27
CA VAL A 127 11.47 -1.67 -1.68
C VAL A 127 11.60 -2.84 -2.66
N GLN A 128 11.30 -2.62 -3.94
CA GLN A 128 11.40 -3.66 -4.97
C GLN A 128 12.84 -4.14 -5.16
N GLU A 129 13.82 -3.23 -5.11
CA GLU A 129 15.23 -3.57 -5.25
C GLU A 129 15.81 -4.25 -3.99
N TRP A 130 15.27 -3.96 -2.80
CA TRP A 130 15.76 -4.49 -1.53
C TRP A 130 15.10 -5.80 -1.08
N TYR A 131 13.87 -6.08 -1.49
CA TYR A 131 13.13 -7.27 -1.05
C TYR A 131 13.51 -8.50 -1.91
N ASP A 132 14.76 -8.91 -1.82
CA ASP A 132 15.27 -10.17 -2.35
C ASP A 132 15.77 -11.03 -1.16
N PRO A 133 15.40 -12.32 -1.01
CA PRO A 133 15.90 -13.20 0.05
C PRO A 133 17.39 -13.60 -0.10
N GLY A 134 18.26 -12.64 -0.38
CA GLY A 134 19.71 -12.81 -0.48
C GLY A 134 20.43 -12.74 0.87
N PHE A 135 19.93 -13.40 1.92
CA PHE A 135 20.56 -13.40 3.24
C PHE A 135 21.31 -14.71 3.55
N GLU A 136 22.37 -14.61 4.34
CA GLU A 136 23.04 -15.78 4.91
C GLU A 136 22.33 -16.25 6.19
N SER A 137 21.82 -17.48 6.20
CA SER A 137 21.18 -18.03 7.40
C SER A 137 22.17 -18.18 8.56
N GLY A 138 21.73 -17.79 9.76
CA GLY A 138 22.52 -17.82 10.99
C GLY A 138 23.35 -16.57 11.24
N THR A 139 23.31 -15.58 10.35
CA THR A 139 23.92 -14.26 10.54
C THR A 139 22.87 -13.21 10.92
N ASP A 140 23.32 -11.99 11.22
CA ASP A 140 22.42 -10.86 11.49
C ASP A 140 21.53 -10.51 10.27
N GLU A 141 21.95 -10.87 9.06
CA GLU A 141 21.17 -10.66 7.83
C GLU A 141 19.84 -11.41 7.86
N GLU A 142 19.79 -12.60 8.46
CA GLU A 142 18.55 -13.35 8.67
C GLU A 142 17.55 -12.53 9.52
N ALA A 143 18.02 -11.90 10.59
CA ALA A 143 17.19 -11.08 11.45
C ALA A 143 16.75 -9.78 10.75
N TYR A 144 17.66 -9.14 10.01
CA TYR A 144 17.36 -7.95 9.20
C TYR A 144 16.26 -8.21 8.16
N TRP A 145 16.35 -9.34 7.45
CA TRP A 145 15.34 -9.71 6.47
C TRP A 145 13.97 -9.96 7.12
N ILE A 146 13.91 -10.65 8.26
CA ILE A 146 12.67 -10.85 9.02
C ILE A 146 12.07 -9.50 9.48
N ASN A 147 12.91 -8.58 9.93
CA ASN A 147 12.47 -7.24 10.33
C ASN A 147 11.90 -6.45 9.15
N ILE A 148 12.53 -6.53 7.97
CA ILE A 148 12.04 -5.92 6.73
C ILE A 148 10.68 -6.48 6.32
N ALA A 149 10.50 -7.81 6.33
CA ALA A 149 9.22 -8.44 6.03
C ALA A 149 8.10 -7.91 6.94
N ALA A 150 8.36 -7.81 8.25
CA ALA A 150 7.41 -7.25 9.19
C ALA A 150 7.13 -5.76 8.95
N PHE A 151 8.16 -4.98 8.58
CA PHE A 151 7.99 -3.56 8.30
C PHE A 151 7.14 -3.33 7.04
N ILE A 152 7.46 -4.01 5.94
CA ILE A 152 6.72 -3.92 4.67
C ILE A 152 5.26 -4.36 4.85
N ALA A 153 5.02 -5.43 5.62
CA ALA A 153 3.67 -5.84 5.98
C ALA A 153 2.90 -4.70 6.67
N ARG A 154 3.53 -3.96 7.59
CA ARG A 154 2.89 -2.78 8.21
C ARG A 154 2.63 -1.65 7.21
N LEU A 155 3.50 -1.45 6.23
CA LEU A 155 3.28 -0.44 5.19
C LEU A 155 2.08 -0.79 4.32
N ALA A 156 1.92 -2.08 3.96
CA ALA A 156 0.75 -2.58 3.26
C ALA A 156 -0.53 -2.39 4.09
N ALA A 157 -0.51 -2.75 5.37
CA ALA A 157 -1.63 -2.54 6.28
C ALA A 157 -2.03 -1.07 6.47
N LEU A 158 -1.11 -0.12 6.23
CA LEU A 158 -1.32 1.32 6.31
C LEU A 158 -1.63 1.98 4.97
N ASP A 159 -1.77 1.21 3.89
CA ASP A 159 -2.04 1.68 2.52
C ASP A 159 -0.95 2.64 1.96
N ILE A 160 0.29 2.43 2.40
CA ILE A 160 1.45 3.18 1.89
C ILE A 160 1.97 2.52 0.61
N LEU A 161 1.91 1.19 0.57
CA LEU A 161 2.49 0.32 -0.43
C LEU A 161 1.47 -0.75 -0.81
N ASP A 162 1.35 -1.05 -2.11
CA ASP A 162 0.65 -2.28 -2.53
C ASP A 162 1.52 -3.48 -2.18
N GLY A 163 1.18 -4.16 -1.09
CA GLY A 163 1.96 -5.27 -0.54
C GLY A 163 1.82 -6.59 -1.31
N THR A 164 0.98 -6.66 -2.35
CA THR A 164 0.48 -7.93 -2.89
C THR A 164 1.59 -8.84 -3.38
N LEU A 165 2.53 -8.29 -4.16
CA LEU A 165 3.69 -9.04 -4.65
C LEU A 165 4.44 -9.72 -3.50
N TRP A 166 4.87 -8.94 -2.51
CA TRP A 166 5.71 -9.44 -1.42
C TRP A 166 4.95 -10.36 -0.47
N ALA A 167 3.69 -10.05 -0.18
CA ALA A 167 2.86 -10.89 0.66
C ALA A 167 2.67 -12.28 0.01
N ILE A 168 2.21 -12.32 -1.24
CA ILE A 168 1.90 -13.57 -1.93
C ILE A 168 3.17 -14.38 -2.20
N SER A 169 4.26 -13.76 -2.65
CA SER A 169 5.55 -14.45 -2.80
C SER A 169 6.04 -15.05 -1.48
N THR A 170 6.00 -14.29 -0.37
CA THR A 170 6.43 -14.80 0.93
C THR A 170 5.57 -15.98 1.39
N MET A 171 4.25 -15.91 1.19
CA MET A 171 3.34 -17.00 1.55
C MET A 171 3.57 -18.24 0.67
N LYS A 172 3.81 -18.07 -0.63
CA LYS A 172 4.14 -19.16 -1.55
C LYS A 172 5.44 -19.86 -1.16
N ASP A 173 6.52 -19.09 -0.96
CA ASP A 173 7.84 -19.62 -0.63
C ASP A 173 7.83 -20.38 0.70
N ALA A 174 7.08 -19.89 1.69
CA ALA A 174 7.05 -20.47 3.03
C ALA A 174 6.07 -21.63 3.18
N LEU A 175 4.90 -21.58 2.52
CA LEU A 175 3.75 -22.45 2.84
C LEU A 175 3.28 -23.31 1.67
N GLU A 176 3.48 -22.85 0.44
CA GLU A 176 3.13 -23.60 -0.77
C GLU A 176 4.34 -24.33 -1.37
N SER A 177 5.54 -24.09 -0.84
CA SER A 177 6.77 -24.77 -1.26
C SER A 177 7.34 -25.58 -0.10
N GLU A 178 8.39 -26.36 -0.37
CA GLU A 178 9.21 -26.99 0.68
C GLU A 178 10.50 -26.17 0.86
N PRO A 179 10.55 -25.22 1.83
CA PRO A 179 11.78 -24.52 2.11
C PRO A 179 12.89 -25.50 2.51
N SER A 180 14.11 -25.25 2.04
CA SER A 180 15.25 -26.00 2.56
C SER A 180 15.38 -25.82 4.08
N ALA A 181 15.85 -26.85 4.78
CA ALA A 181 16.02 -26.85 6.22
C ALA A 181 16.81 -25.62 6.74
N LYS A 182 17.76 -25.13 5.94
CA LYS A 182 18.57 -23.94 6.25
C LYS A 182 17.71 -22.68 6.44
N TYR A 183 16.73 -22.46 5.56
CA TYR A 183 15.94 -21.23 5.51
C TYR A 183 14.53 -21.37 6.08
N TYR A 184 14.13 -22.59 6.46
CA TYR A 184 12.79 -22.94 6.92
C TYR A 184 12.24 -21.98 7.98
N ARG A 185 12.98 -21.78 9.08
CA ARG A 185 12.56 -20.92 10.19
C ARG A 185 12.34 -19.47 9.78
N SER A 186 13.15 -18.95 8.87
CA SER A 186 13.11 -17.54 8.45
C SER A 186 11.90 -17.31 7.54
N TYR A 187 11.69 -18.19 6.55
CA TYR A 187 10.52 -18.12 5.66
C TYR A 187 9.20 -18.23 6.43
N ILE A 188 9.09 -19.22 7.34
CA ILE A 188 7.89 -19.37 8.17
C ILE A 188 7.69 -18.14 9.07
N SER A 189 8.75 -17.60 9.67
CA SER A 189 8.65 -16.41 10.52
C SER A 189 8.20 -15.18 9.73
N ALA A 190 8.75 -14.94 8.53
CA ALA A 190 8.35 -13.83 7.67
C ALA A 190 6.89 -13.96 7.22
N ALA A 191 6.47 -15.14 6.76
CA ALA A 191 5.07 -15.39 6.40
C ALA A 191 4.13 -15.19 7.61
N ALA A 192 4.50 -15.67 8.79
CA ALA A 192 3.73 -15.43 10.01
C ALA A 192 3.65 -13.93 10.34
N LEU A 193 4.72 -13.15 10.13
CA LEU A 193 4.73 -11.71 10.38
C LEU A 193 3.86 -10.94 9.38
N TRP A 194 3.74 -11.39 8.14
CA TRP A 194 2.74 -10.87 7.19
C TRP A 194 1.31 -11.03 7.73
N ILE A 195 0.97 -12.20 8.26
CA ILE A 195 -0.32 -12.44 8.91
C ILE A 195 -0.49 -11.56 10.15
N LEU A 196 0.52 -11.48 11.01
CA LEU A 196 0.40 -10.74 12.27
C LEU A 196 0.34 -9.22 12.09
N CYS A 197 0.99 -8.68 11.05
CA CYS A 197 1.06 -7.25 10.81
C CYS A 197 0.01 -6.76 9.82
N ALA A 198 -0.37 -7.59 8.85
CA ALA A 198 -1.23 -7.23 7.72
C ALA A 198 -2.34 -8.25 7.44
N GLY A 199 -2.59 -9.20 8.35
CA GLY A 199 -3.48 -10.33 8.10
C GLY A 199 -4.90 -9.94 7.70
N GLN A 200 -5.46 -8.85 8.26
CA GLN A 200 -6.78 -8.37 7.85
C GLN A 200 -6.78 -7.86 6.40
N TRP A 201 -5.74 -7.12 6.00
CA TRP A 201 -5.58 -6.64 4.63
C TRP A 201 -5.37 -7.82 3.68
N LEU A 202 -4.45 -8.73 4.00
CA LEU A 202 -4.16 -9.91 3.17
C LEU A 202 -5.37 -10.86 3.07
N CYS A 203 -6.13 -11.04 4.14
CA CYS A 203 -7.36 -11.82 4.14
C CYS A 203 -8.39 -11.23 3.17
N ASN A 204 -8.54 -9.91 3.14
CA ASN A 204 -9.41 -9.25 2.17
C ASN A 204 -8.91 -9.47 0.74
N GLU A 205 -7.61 -9.31 0.48
CA GLU A 205 -7.03 -9.54 -0.86
C GLU A 205 -7.24 -10.99 -1.34
N VAL A 206 -7.04 -11.97 -0.45
CA VAL A 206 -7.18 -13.40 -0.79
C VAL A 206 -8.64 -13.81 -0.96
N LEU A 207 -9.55 -13.31 -0.12
CA LEU A 207 -10.95 -13.74 -0.11
C LEU A 207 -11.85 -12.91 -1.04
N ARG A 208 -11.43 -11.69 -1.39
CA ARG A 208 -12.19 -10.75 -2.23
C ARG A 208 -11.32 -10.31 -3.40
N PRO A 209 -11.08 -11.17 -4.40
CA PRO A 209 -10.28 -10.80 -5.56
C PRO A 209 -10.81 -9.51 -6.18
N GLN A 210 -9.98 -8.48 -6.22
CA GLN A 210 -10.26 -7.27 -6.99
C GLN A 210 -10.19 -7.60 -8.48
N GLU A 211 -10.87 -6.82 -9.33
CA GLU A 211 -10.73 -6.98 -10.78
C GLU A 211 -9.25 -6.90 -11.18
N ALA A 212 -8.81 -7.84 -12.02
CA ALA A 212 -7.40 -8.10 -12.28
C ALA A 212 -6.63 -6.82 -12.65
N ASN A 213 -5.65 -6.46 -11.82
CA ASN A 213 -4.64 -5.48 -12.20
C ASN A 213 -3.73 -6.14 -13.27
N PRO A 214 -3.69 -5.62 -14.52
CA PRO A 214 -2.91 -6.24 -15.59
C PRO A 214 -1.40 -6.31 -15.31
N CYS A 215 -0.86 -5.50 -14.38
CA CYS A 215 0.54 -5.56 -13.96
C CYS A 215 0.89 -6.71 -13.00
N GLY A 216 -0.07 -7.56 -12.60
CA GLY A 216 0.14 -8.60 -11.59
C GLY A 216 -0.32 -10.01 -11.99
N ALA A 217 -0.55 -10.25 -13.29
CA ALA A 217 -1.21 -11.47 -13.79
C ALA A 217 -0.54 -12.79 -13.35
N GLY A 218 0.77 -12.79 -13.10
CA GLY A 218 1.51 -13.97 -12.64
C GLY A 218 1.68 -14.12 -11.11
N ILE A 219 1.41 -13.07 -10.32
CA ILE A 219 1.71 -13.08 -8.87
C ILE A 219 0.86 -14.14 -8.14
N TRP A 220 -0.39 -14.27 -8.55
CA TRP A 220 -1.37 -15.16 -7.94
C TRP A 220 -1.30 -16.60 -8.47
N GLU A 221 -0.46 -16.85 -9.48
CA GLU A 221 -0.28 -18.19 -10.04
C GLU A 221 0.22 -19.15 -8.96
N ILE A 222 -0.37 -20.33 -8.97
CA ILE A 222 -0.11 -21.37 -7.98
C ILE A 222 1.05 -22.21 -8.48
N GLU A 223 2.05 -22.36 -7.61
CA GLU A 223 3.22 -23.20 -7.85
C GLU A 223 3.54 -23.94 -6.55
N GLY A 224 3.72 -25.26 -6.63
CA GLY A 224 4.12 -26.09 -5.49
C GLY A 224 3.03 -27.01 -4.95
N LEU A 225 2.95 -27.12 -3.63
CA LEU A 225 2.17 -28.09 -2.85
C LEU A 225 0.66 -27.82 -2.86
N TYR A 226 0.25 -26.57 -3.07
CA TYR A 226 -1.16 -26.21 -3.17
C TYR A 226 -1.67 -26.42 -4.60
N THR A 227 -2.87 -26.97 -4.75
CA THR A 227 -3.46 -27.26 -6.08
C THR A 227 -4.91 -26.77 -6.21
N GLY A 228 -5.37 -25.95 -5.26
CA GLY A 228 -6.74 -25.43 -5.24
C GLY A 228 -6.91 -24.13 -6.05
N PRO A 229 -7.97 -23.34 -5.81
CA PRO A 229 -8.21 -22.05 -6.46
C PRO A 229 -7.19 -20.96 -6.06
N THR A 230 -6.91 -20.00 -6.96
CA THR A 230 -5.95 -18.90 -6.72
C THR A 230 -6.35 -17.97 -5.58
N HIS A 231 -7.65 -17.82 -5.36
CA HIS A 231 -8.26 -16.98 -4.33
C HIS A 231 -9.31 -17.78 -3.55
N GLY A 232 -9.64 -17.31 -2.36
CA GLY A 232 -10.74 -17.84 -1.55
C GLY A 232 -10.28 -18.61 -0.32
N LEU A 233 -11.29 -19.08 0.42
CA LEU A 233 -11.12 -19.65 1.76
C LEU A 233 -10.26 -20.92 1.75
N GLU A 234 -10.30 -21.70 0.67
CA GLU A 234 -9.51 -22.93 0.54
C GLU A 234 -8.00 -22.66 0.61
N ARG A 235 -7.51 -21.63 -0.08
CA ARG A 235 -6.09 -21.23 -0.06
C ARG A 235 -5.70 -20.70 1.31
N TRP A 236 -6.57 -19.90 1.92
CA TRP A 236 -6.38 -19.38 3.28
C TRP A 236 -6.27 -20.50 4.33
N GLU A 237 -7.16 -21.49 4.27
CA GLU A 237 -7.14 -22.66 5.15
C GLU A 237 -5.92 -23.55 4.90
N PHE A 238 -5.47 -23.66 3.64
CA PHE A 238 -4.24 -24.37 3.31
C PHE A 238 -3.02 -23.72 4.00
N TRP A 239 -2.86 -22.40 3.89
CA TRP A 239 -1.81 -21.66 4.60
C TRP A 239 -1.91 -21.80 6.11
N GLN A 240 -3.12 -21.75 6.66
CA GLN A 240 -3.33 -21.95 8.09
C GLN A 240 -2.86 -23.34 8.54
N LYS A 241 -3.18 -24.40 7.79
CA LYS A 241 -2.71 -25.76 8.08
C LYS A 241 -1.19 -25.88 7.97
N ALA A 242 -0.57 -25.21 7.00
CA ALA A 242 0.88 -25.19 6.85
C ALA A 242 1.58 -24.55 8.06
N PHE A 243 1.05 -23.43 8.58
CA PHE A 243 1.55 -22.87 9.84
C PHE A 243 1.35 -23.79 11.04
N ALA A 244 0.21 -24.48 11.13
CA ALA A 244 -0.03 -25.45 12.20
C ALA A 244 0.98 -26.61 12.15
N ALA A 245 1.32 -27.09 10.95
CA ALA A 245 2.35 -28.10 10.76
C ALA A 245 3.76 -27.59 11.14
N ALA A 246 4.05 -26.30 10.92
CA ALA A 246 5.33 -25.70 11.27
C ALA A 246 5.61 -25.67 12.78
N VAL A 247 4.57 -25.72 13.63
CA VAL A 247 4.72 -25.80 15.10
C VAL A 247 5.42 -27.10 15.53
N GLU A 248 5.17 -28.19 14.80
CA GLU A 248 5.74 -29.51 15.09
C GLU A 248 7.02 -29.81 14.30
N ASN A 249 7.45 -28.90 13.41
CA ASN A 249 8.61 -29.11 12.56
C ASN A 249 9.93 -29.00 13.36
N GLU A 250 10.89 -29.90 13.07
CA GLU A 250 12.19 -29.95 13.75
C GLU A 250 13.15 -28.82 13.35
N HIS A 251 12.98 -28.22 12.17
CA HIS A 251 13.77 -27.09 11.69
C HIS A 251 13.24 -25.74 12.17
N ALA A 252 12.08 -25.71 12.83
CA ALA A 252 11.53 -24.51 13.43
C ALA A 252 12.13 -24.24 14.82
N THR A 253 12.58 -23.00 15.04
CA THR A 253 12.99 -22.52 16.37
C THR A 253 11.76 -22.23 17.25
N ASP A 254 11.96 -22.10 18.56
CA ASP A 254 10.86 -21.79 19.49
C ASP A 254 10.13 -20.49 19.13
N GLU A 255 10.86 -19.45 18.73
CA GLU A 255 10.23 -18.19 18.29
C GLU A 255 9.47 -18.36 16.97
N CYS A 256 10.01 -19.12 16.01
CA CYS A 256 9.31 -19.46 14.78
C CYS A 256 8.00 -20.19 15.06
N LYS A 257 8.01 -21.20 15.93
CA LYS A 257 6.82 -21.96 16.35
C LYS A 257 5.78 -21.07 17.00
N LYS A 258 6.21 -20.16 17.88
CA LYS A 258 5.35 -19.17 18.53
C LYS A 258 4.73 -18.19 17.55
N LEU A 259 5.49 -17.68 16.58
CA LEU A 259 4.97 -16.81 15.51
C LEU A 259 3.94 -17.55 14.65
N ALA A 260 4.27 -18.77 14.21
CA ALA A 260 3.37 -19.61 13.43
C ALA A 260 2.05 -19.88 14.18
N LEU A 261 2.11 -20.27 15.46
CA LEU A 261 0.92 -20.50 16.28
C LEU A 261 0.06 -19.24 16.42
N ARG A 262 0.68 -18.06 16.63
CA ARG A 262 -0.05 -16.79 16.68
C ARG A 262 -0.72 -16.47 15.35
N ALA A 263 -0.06 -16.76 14.23
CA ALA A 263 -0.62 -16.59 12.88
C ALA A 263 -1.85 -17.50 12.69
N VAL A 264 -1.76 -18.79 13.05
CA VAL A 264 -2.91 -19.73 12.98
C VAL A 264 -4.13 -19.19 13.71
N ASN A 265 -3.95 -18.74 14.95
CA ASN A 265 -5.03 -18.23 15.79
C ASN A 265 -5.67 -16.95 15.19
N LEU A 266 -4.84 -16.05 14.64
CA LEU A 266 -5.34 -14.84 13.99
C LEU A 266 -6.09 -15.18 12.70
N MET A 267 -5.57 -16.09 11.89
CA MET A 267 -6.22 -16.52 10.64
C MET A 267 -7.59 -17.14 10.88
N GLU A 268 -7.75 -17.91 11.96
CA GLU A 268 -9.03 -18.49 12.37
C GLU A 268 -10.03 -17.41 12.77
N GLY A 269 -9.58 -16.36 13.47
CA GLY A 269 -10.41 -15.20 13.80
C GLY A 269 -10.91 -14.49 12.53
N LEU A 270 -9.98 -14.14 11.64
CA LEU A 270 -10.28 -13.39 10.41
C LEU A 270 -11.23 -14.15 9.47
N ALA A 271 -11.03 -15.45 9.29
CA ALA A 271 -11.89 -16.27 8.42
C ALA A 271 -13.34 -16.34 8.93
N ARG A 272 -13.53 -16.37 10.25
CA ARG A 272 -14.87 -16.36 10.87
C ARG A 272 -15.58 -15.03 10.65
N ASP A 273 -14.87 -13.92 10.81
CA ASP A 273 -15.43 -12.56 10.66
C ASP A 273 -15.87 -12.28 9.22
N VAL A 274 -15.13 -12.80 8.22
CA VAL A 274 -15.50 -12.67 6.80
C VAL A 274 -16.67 -13.58 6.41
N SER A 275 -16.89 -14.69 7.14
CA SER A 275 -17.97 -15.65 6.88
C SER A 275 -19.31 -15.31 7.58
N GLY A 276 -19.35 -14.22 8.36
CA GLY A 276 -20.58 -13.72 8.97
C GLY A 276 -21.57 -13.15 7.93
N PRO A 277 -22.88 -13.04 8.24
CA PRO A 277 -23.83 -12.42 7.33
C PRO A 277 -23.39 -10.99 7.00
N ILE A 278 -23.29 -10.69 5.71
CA ILE A 278 -22.86 -9.39 5.19
C ILE A 278 -23.85 -8.33 5.70
N GLY A 279 -23.48 -7.62 6.76
CA GLY A 279 -24.06 -6.33 7.07
C GLY A 279 -23.67 -5.37 5.97
N THR A 280 -24.65 -4.70 5.35
CA THR A 280 -24.51 -3.73 4.27
C THR A 280 -23.72 -2.45 4.64
N ASP A 281 -23.00 -2.45 5.76
CA ASP A 281 -22.33 -1.28 6.33
C ASP A 281 -20.81 -1.27 6.08
N ALA A 282 -20.28 -2.24 5.35
CA ALA A 282 -18.91 -2.18 4.85
C ALA A 282 -18.84 -1.17 3.70
N LEU A 283 -18.84 0.12 4.05
CA LEU A 283 -18.43 1.21 3.18
C LEU A 283 -17.16 0.80 2.45
N SER A 284 -17.32 0.58 1.15
CA SER A 284 -16.23 0.38 0.21
C SER A 284 -15.15 1.45 0.44
N PRO A 285 -13.85 1.13 0.33
CA PRO A 285 -12.76 2.10 0.51
C PRO A 285 -12.90 3.36 -0.39
N TYR A 286 -13.77 3.32 -1.42
CA TYR A 286 -14.14 4.48 -2.23
C TYR A 286 -14.91 5.57 -1.47
N GLY A 287 -15.52 5.29 -0.32
CA GLY A 287 -16.18 6.30 0.53
C GLY A 287 -15.22 7.39 1.02
N ARG A 288 -13.93 7.06 1.22
CA ARG A 288 -12.91 8.03 1.69
C ARG A 288 -12.38 8.95 0.59
N ILE A 289 -12.54 8.58 -0.68
CA ILE A 289 -12.13 9.43 -1.81
C ILE A 289 -13.04 10.67 -1.87
N PHE A 290 -14.34 10.51 -1.57
CA PHE A 290 -15.30 11.61 -1.63
C PHE A 290 -15.21 12.55 -0.42
N ASP A 291 -14.84 12.04 0.76
CA ASP A 291 -14.51 12.88 1.92
C ASP A 291 -13.31 13.82 1.62
N TYR A 292 -12.36 13.36 0.81
CA TYR A 292 -11.20 14.14 0.37
C TYR A 292 -11.52 15.22 -0.68
N LEU A 293 -12.62 15.06 -1.43
CA LEU A 293 -13.01 15.97 -2.51
C LEU A 293 -13.84 17.17 -2.02
N GLY A 294 -14.38 17.11 -0.79
CA GLY A 294 -15.13 18.20 -0.18
C GLY A 294 -14.30 19.42 0.22
N GLU A 295 -12.98 19.27 0.40
CA GLU A 295 -12.13 20.36 0.94
C GLU A 295 -11.37 21.18 -0.13
N SER A 296 -11.44 20.83 -1.42
CA SER A 296 -10.71 21.57 -2.46
C SER A 296 -11.41 21.59 -3.83
N PRO A 297 -12.08 22.70 -4.19
CA PRO A 297 -12.76 22.86 -5.50
C PRO A 297 -11.83 22.75 -6.71
N ARG A 298 -10.51 22.81 -6.52
CA ARG A 298 -9.51 22.71 -7.60
C ARG A 298 -9.20 21.25 -7.99
N LEU A 299 -9.39 20.28 -7.09
CA LEU A 299 -9.14 18.87 -7.36
C LEU A 299 -10.30 18.20 -8.13
N LEU A 300 -11.54 18.69 -7.95
CA LEU A 300 -12.73 18.21 -8.65
C LEU A 300 -12.62 18.31 -10.19
N LYS A 301 -12.01 19.38 -10.71
CA LYS A 301 -11.80 19.54 -12.16
C LYS A 301 -10.78 18.56 -12.75
N SER A 302 -9.87 18.04 -11.94
CA SER A 302 -8.83 17.11 -12.38
C SER A 302 -9.34 15.66 -12.39
N VAL A 303 -10.21 15.31 -11.44
CA VAL A 303 -10.76 13.95 -11.30
C VAL A 303 -11.80 13.63 -12.38
N LEU A 304 -12.60 14.61 -12.83
CA LEU A 304 -13.61 14.43 -13.87
C LEU A 304 -13.06 14.13 -15.27
N VAL A 305 -11.77 14.40 -15.52
CA VAL A 305 -11.11 14.04 -16.79
C VAL A 305 -10.66 12.57 -16.82
N TYR A 306 -10.65 11.87 -15.67
CA TYR A 306 -10.04 10.54 -15.51
C TYR A 306 -11.02 9.38 -15.27
N LEU A 307 -12.33 9.65 -15.15
CA LEU A 307 -13.33 8.59 -14.96
C LEU A 307 -13.46 7.55 -16.09
N PRO A 308 -13.03 7.78 -17.36
CA PRO A 308 -13.04 6.71 -18.36
C PRO A 308 -11.97 5.63 -18.15
N SER A 309 -10.99 5.83 -17.26
CA SER A 309 -9.83 4.95 -17.10
C SER A 309 -9.96 3.90 -15.99
N ILE A 310 -11.07 3.89 -15.24
CA ILE A 310 -11.30 2.99 -14.08
C ILE A 310 -12.50 2.05 -14.35
N GLY A 311 -12.68 1.58 -15.59
CA GLY A 311 -13.68 0.54 -15.90
C GLY A 311 -15.17 0.90 -15.68
N LEU A 312 -15.50 2.12 -15.25
CA LEU A 312 -16.87 2.62 -15.22
C LEU A 312 -17.30 2.96 -16.65
N HIS A 313 -17.95 2.01 -17.33
CA HIS A 313 -18.64 2.27 -18.58
C HIS A 313 -19.87 3.16 -18.36
N MET A 314 -19.67 4.48 -18.26
CA MET A 314 -20.73 5.43 -18.55
C MET A 314 -21.01 5.39 -20.06
N ARG A 315 -22.13 4.78 -20.46
CA ARG A 315 -22.61 4.87 -21.84
C ARG A 315 -23.09 6.29 -22.12
N PHE A 316 -22.20 7.13 -22.64
CA PHE A 316 -22.62 8.36 -23.29
C PHE A 316 -23.30 8.00 -24.62
N GLY A 317 -24.62 8.19 -24.69
CA GLY A 317 -25.38 8.07 -25.92
C GLY A 317 -24.78 8.99 -26.99
N LYS A 318 -24.42 8.41 -28.14
CA LYS A 318 -23.85 9.11 -29.30
C LYS A 318 -24.69 10.33 -29.67
N TYR A 319 -24.18 11.56 -29.49
CA TYR A 319 -24.61 12.69 -30.33
C TYR A 319 -23.51 13.74 -30.54
N ALA A 320 -23.32 14.01 -31.84
CA ALA A 320 -22.85 15.24 -32.50
C ALA A 320 -21.49 15.86 -32.11
N ARG A 321 -20.53 15.60 -33.01
CA ARG A 321 -19.41 16.47 -33.41
C ARG A 321 -19.86 17.94 -33.49
N SER A 322 -19.29 18.83 -32.67
CA SER A 322 -19.33 20.29 -32.88
C SER A 322 -18.23 20.98 -32.07
N GLU A 323 -17.80 22.13 -32.55
CA GLU A 323 -16.48 22.74 -32.43
C GLU A 323 -16.09 23.28 -31.05
N ARG A 324 -14.76 23.47 -30.93
CA ARG A 324 -14.04 24.32 -29.98
C ARG A 324 -14.90 25.46 -29.42
N ASN A 325 -15.16 25.46 -28.12
CA ASN A 325 -15.12 26.69 -27.34
C ASN A 325 -14.89 26.43 -25.85
N LYS A 326 -13.92 27.18 -25.32
CA LYS A 326 -13.53 27.24 -23.91
C LYS A 326 -14.56 28.05 -23.14
N LYS A 327 -14.84 27.62 -21.90
CA LYS A 327 -15.66 28.25 -20.83
C LYS A 327 -17.10 27.75 -20.78
N ASN A 328 -17.35 26.74 -19.93
CA ASN A 328 -18.61 26.57 -19.19
C ASN A 328 -18.23 26.11 -17.77
N ALA A 329 -18.91 26.65 -16.75
CA ALA A 329 -18.76 26.23 -15.36
C ALA A 329 -20.02 25.46 -14.99
N GLU A 330 -19.92 24.14 -14.92
CA GLU A 330 -20.96 23.28 -14.36
C GLU A 330 -20.85 23.30 -12.84
N ILE A 331 -21.97 23.48 -12.15
CA ILE A 331 -22.06 23.25 -10.71
C ILE A 331 -22.66 21.86 -10.52
N LEU A 332 -21.90 21.01 -9.83
CA LEU A 332 -22.36 19.68 -9.42
C LEU A 332 -22.80 19.77 -7.96
N THR A 333 -24.03 19.35 -7.69
CA THR A 333 -24.56 19.24 -6.32
C THR A 333 -24.95 17.80 -6.04
N LEU A 334 -24.67 17.37 -4.81
CA LEU A 334 -25.06 16.08 -4.25
C LEU A 334 -26.44 16.21 -3.61
N ASP A 335 -27.36 15.33 -4.01
CA ASP A 335 -28.65 15.13 -3.34
C ASP A 335 -28.84 13.64 -3.05
N GLY A 336 -28.60 13.24 -1.80
CA GLY A 336 -28.51 11.82 -1.42
C GLY A 336 -27.41 11.08 -2.20
N ASP A 337 -27.75 9.92 -2.74
CA ASP A 337 -26.84 9.05 -3.53
C ASP A 337 -26.70 9.48 -5.01
N TYR A 338 -27.22 10.66 -5.38
CA TYR A 338 -27.24 11.14 -6.76
C TYR A 338 -26.32 12.34 -6.98
N LEU A 339 -25.62 12.34 -8.11
CA LEU A 339 -24.82 13.46 -8.60
C LEU A 339 -25.63 14.24 -9.64
N ILE A 340 -26.00 15.49 -9.33
CA ILE A 340 -26.83 16.34 -10.20
C ILE A 340 -25.95 17.42 -10.82
N ALA A 341 -25.94 17.51 -12.16
CA ALA A 341 -25.25 18.56 -12.91
C ALA A 341 -26.21 19.69 -13.28
N HIS A 342 -25.92 20.90 -12.80
CA HIS A 342 -26.63 22.11 -13.19
C HIS A 342 -25.81 22.92 -14.19
N ASN A 343 -26.45 23.26 -15.32
CA ASN A 343 -25.88 24.16 -16.31
C ASN A 343 -26.34 25.59 -15.99
N LEU A 344 -25.39 26.49 -15.73
CA LEU A 344 -25.69 27.90 -15.43
C LEU A 344 -25.65 28.74 -16.71
N TYR A 345 -26.77 28.74 -17.43
CA TYR A 345 -27.43 29.80 -18.23
C TYR A 345 -28.54 29.07 -19.01
N ASP A 346 -29.81 29.49 -19.01
CA ASP A 346 -30.23 30.75 -19.61
C ASP A 346 -31.57 31.27 -19.06
N ASP A 347 -31.70 32.60 -19.06
CA ASP A 347 -32.98 33.29 -19.08
C ASP A 347 -33.83 32.76 -20.26
N CYS A 348 -35.11 32.54 -20.00
CA CYS A 348 -36.16 32.36 -21.01
C CYS A 348 -36.03 31.15 -21.98
N ASN A 349 -36.26 29.93 -21.50
CA ASN A 349 -37.36 29.05 -21.95
C ASN A 349 -37.18 27.64 -21.38
N HIS A 350 -38.29 27.07 -20.90
CA HIS A 350 -38.37 25.75 -20.27
C HIS A 350 -37.86 24.62 -21.18
N CYS A 351 -36.72 24.03 -20.83
CA CYS A 351 -36.39 22.61 -21.04
C CYS A 351 -35.35 22.19 -19.99
N ALA A 352 -35.82 21.76 -18.81
CA ALA A 352 -34.97 21.06 -17.85
C ALA A 352 -34.74 19.64 -18.38
N TYR A 353 -33.52 19.31 -18.79
CA TYR A 353 -33.14 17.94 -19.11
C TYR A 353 -32.62 17.26 -17.84
N TYR A 354 -33.41 16.34 -17.31
CA TYR A 354 -33.01 15.47 -16.21
C TYR A 354 -32.18 14.32 -16.77
N ILE A 355 -30.92 14.22 -16.35
CA ILE A 355 -30.11 13.01 -16.58
C ILE A 355 -30.12 12.23 -15.26
N THR A 356 -30.90 11.16 -15.21
CA THR A 356 -30.89 10.19 -14.11
C THR A 356 -29.91 9.07 -14.43
N CYS A 357 -28.87 8.89 -13.60
CA CYS A 357 -27.98 7.74 -13.68
C CYS A 357 -28.28 6.83 -12.47
N GLN A 358 -28.77 5.62 -12.73
CA GLN A 358 -28.97 4.58 -11.72
C GLN A 358 -27.72 3.70 -11.67
N ILE A 359 -27.10 3.57 -10.50
CA ILE A 359 -26.00 2.62 -10.26
C ILE A 359 -26.65 1.27 -9.98
N ASN A 360 -26.73 0.39 -10.98
CA ASN A 360 -27.23 -0.98 -10.80
C ASN A 360 -26.09 -1.99 -11.03
N SER A 361 -25.85 -2.86 -10.04
CA SER A 361 -25.06 -4.09 -10.18
C SER A 361 -25.74 -4.99 -11.21
N ALA A 362 -24.97 -5.49 -12.18
CA ALA A 362 -25.49 -6.10 -13.40
C ALA A 362 -26.33 -7.38 -13.15
N SER A 363 -27.60 -7.35 -13.57
CA SER A 363 -28.25 -8.43 -14.34
C SER A 363 -29.62 -7.97 -14.87
N ASP A 364 -29.85 -8.31 -16.14
CA ASP A 364 -31.09 -8.22 -16.94
C ASP A 364 -31.60 -6.87 -17.50
N ILE A 365 -31.72 -6.87 -18.83
CA ILE A 365 -32.27 -5.82 -19.69
C ILE A 365 -33.79 -5.89 -19.68
N ILE A 366 -34.47 -4.80 -19.29
CA ILE A 366 -35.81 -4.43 -19.79
C ILE A 366 -35.82 -2.92 -20.05
N ILE A 367 -35.97 -2.54 -21.32
CA ILE A 367 -36.20 -1.14 -21.74
C ILE A 367 -37.71 -0.89 -21.68
N ASN A 368 -38.16 -0.02 -20.78
CA ASN A 368 -39.46 0.63 -20.91
C ASN A 368 -39.25 2.13 -21.20
N ARG A 369 -39.88 2.60 -22.28
CA ARG A 369 -39.92 4.02 -22.67
C ARG A 369 -41.04 4.72 -21.90
N THR A 370 -40.72 5.84 -21.29
CA THR A 370 -41.64 7.00 -21.14
C THR A 370 -40.84 8.27 -21.31
#